data_AF-A0A1V8SWY5-F1
#
_entry.id   AF-A0A1V8SWY5-F1
#
_cell.length_a   1.000
_cell.length_b   1.000
_cell.length_c   1.000
_cell.angle_alpha   90.00
_cell.angle_beta   90.00
_cell.angle_gamma   90.00
#
_symmetry.space_group_name_H-M   'P 1'
#
loop_
_entity.id
_entity.type
_entity.pdbx_description
1 polymer ?
#
loop_
_entity_poly.entity_id
_entity_poly.type
_entity_poly.pdbx_seq_one_letter_code
_entity_poly.pdbx_strand_id
1 'polypeptide(L)'
;MLALIPKHLTPQTTSSLLTELSRPPNPLDEEGYIYIFWLTPSTTNTPPESTARDLFSTPARPSQGRRISDVLSAYSNAGDTATSEKTVLLKIGRANNVHRRMTEWQRQCGYALTLLRWYPYIPSSSHPSSPTASPPPAASRMPPNRQPPQPQLYPNLSRPSPRRGSSAVRKVPQVKKVERLVHLELADRQVKQKCTVCGRDHKEWFSIAATEKGVRGVDEVVRRWVGWAEAQHHDEGQEVYA
;
A
#
# COMPACT_ATOMS: atom_id res chain seq x y z
N MET A 1 -18.04 -16.55 -4.36
CA MET A 1 -17.61 -16.34 -2.96
C MET A 1 -16.65 -17.42 -2.45
N LEU A 2 -16.96 -18.73 -2.54
CA LEU A 2 -16.11 -19.80 -1.99
C LEU A 2 -14.72 -19.96 -2.63
N ALA A 3 -14.54 -19.53 -3.88
CA ALA A 3 -13.24 -19.62 -4.58
C ALA A 3 -12.15 -18.70 -4.00
N LEU A 4 -12.53 -17.69 -3.21
CA LEU A 4 -11.60 -16.72 -2.62
C LEU A 4 -11.00 -17.19 -1.30
N ILE A 5 -11.61 -18.19 -0.66
CA ILE A 5 -11.15 -18.69 0.63
C ILE A 5 -10.14 -19.83 0.38
N PRO A 6 -8.88 -19.68 0.77
CA PRO A 6 -7.91 -20.75 0.63
C PRO A 6 -8.31 -22.00 1.42
N LYS A 7 -8.18 -23.17 0.79
CA LYS A 7 -8.58 -24.47 1.38
C LYS A 7 -7.74 -24.90 2.59
N HIS A 8 -6.59 -24.27 2.82
CA HIS A 8 -5.69 -24.57 3.92
C HIS A 8 -6.01 -23.79 5.21
N LEU A 9 -7.00 -22.89 5.18
CA LEU A 9 -7.40 -22.14 6.36
C LEU A 9 -8.17 -23.02 7.34
N THR A 10 -8.07 -22.68 8.63
CA THR A 10 -8.84 -23.36 9.67
C THR A 10 -10.35 -23.15 9.47
N PRO A 11 -11.21 -24.07 9.96
CA PRO A 11 -12.66 -23.89 9.92
C PRO A 11 -13.11 -22.60 10.64
N GLN A 12 -12.46 -22.25 11.75
CA GLN A 12 -12.74 -21.03 12.53
C GLN A 12 -12.49 -19.76 11.70
N THR A 13 -11.32 -19.68 11.07
CA THR A 13 -10.95 -18.55 10.19
C THR A 13 -11.89 -18.46 9.00
N THR A 14 -12.19 -19.60 8.38
CA THR A 14 -13.12 -19.70 7.24
C THR A 14 -14.52 -19.19 7.61
N SER A 15 -15.06 -19.64 8.75
CA SER A 15 -16.36 -19.16 9.24
C SER A 15 -16.34 -17.65 9.46
N SER A 16 -15.28 -17.11 10.06
CA SER A 16 -15.15 -15.67 10.33
C SER A 16 -15.08 -14.84 9.04
N LEU A 17 -14.36 -15.34 8.03
CA LEU A 17 -14.29 -14.72 6.70
C LEU A 17 -15.66 -14.74 6.01
N LEU A 18 -16.37 -15.87 6.04
CA LEU A 18 -17.72 -15.99 5.47
C LEU A 18 -18.70 -15.02 6.14
N THR A 19 -18.65 -14.90 7.46
CA THR A 19 -19.48 -13.94 8.19
C THR A 19 -19.19 -12.50 7.77
N GLU A 20 -17.93 -12.10 7.65
CA GLU A 20 -17.61 -10.73 7.20
C GLU A 20 -17.99 -10.51 5.73
N LEU A 21 -17.80 -11.52 4.87
CA LEU A 21 -18.20 -11.46 3.46
C LEU A 21 -19.71 -11.25 3.29
N SER A 22 -20.53 -11.95 4.09
CA SER A 22 -22.00 -11.83 4.07
C SER A 22 -22.53 -10.47 4.56
N ARG A 23 -21.69 -9.65 5.21
CA ARG A 23 -22.12 -8.32 5.67
C ARG A 23 -22.31 -7.41 4.45
N PRO A 24 -23.42 -6.69 4.31
CA PRO A 24 -23.61 -5.74 3.22
C PRO A 24 -22.53 -4.64 3.27
N PRO A 25 -22.20 -4.03 2.12
CA PRO A 25 -21.27 -2.91 2.08
C PRO A 25 -21.81 -1.75 2.91
N ASN A 26 -20.94 -1.14 3.72
CA ASN A 26 -21.32 0.01 4.51
C ASN A 26 -21.25 1.26 3.60
N PRO A 27 -22.34 2.03 3.43
CA PRO A 27 -22.35 3.21 2.56
C PRO A 27 -21.43 4.33 3.06
N LEU A 28 -21.00 4.27 4.32
CA LEU A 28 -20.02 5.20 4.90
C LEU A 28 -18.57 4.69 4.78
N ASP A 29 -18.33 3.56 4.12
CA ASP A 29 -16.96 3.08 3.92
C ASP A 29 -16.27 3.90 2.83
N GLU A 30 -15.17 4.55 3.19
CA GLU A 30 -14.39 5.38 2.27
C GLU A 30 -13.48 4.52 1.39
N GLU A 31 -13.15 5.04 0.21
CA GLU A 31 -12.08 4.48 -0.59
C GLU A 31 -10.70 4.87 -0.02
N GLY A 32 -9.74 3.97 -0.11
CA GLY A 32 -8.40 4.26 0.37
C GLY A 32 -7.33 3.30 -0.13
N TYR A 33 -6.26 3.21 0.63
CA TYR A 33 -5.14 2.33 0.37
C TYR A 33 -4.95 1.38 1.54
N ILE A 34 -4.62 0.12 1.23
CA ILE A 34 -4.05 -0.81 2.21
C ILE A 34 -2.54 -0.67 2.14
N TYR A 35 -1.87 -0.49 3.28
CA TYR A 35 -0.41 -0.40 3.36
C TYR A 35 0.17 -1.48 4.26
N ILE A 36 1.45 -1.80 4.00
CA ILE A 36 2.25 -2.72 4.80
C ILE A 36 3.52 -2.00 5.22
N PHE A 37 3.76 -1.91 6.53
CA PHE A 37 5.00 -1.42 7.11
C PHE A 37 5.78 -2.55 7.76
N TRP A 38 7.09 -2.48 7.66
CA TRP A 38 7.99 -3.20 8.55
C TRP A 38 8.14 -2.38 9.85
N LEU A 39 7.97 -3.04 11.00
CA LEU A 39 8.20 -2.48 12.32
C LEU A 39 9.60 -2.84 12.82
N THR A 40 10.45 -1.84 12.98
CA THR A 40 11.77 -2.01 13.61
C THR A 40 11.77 -1.25 14.94
N PRO A 41 12.22 -1.87 16.06
CA PRO A 41 12.45 -1.13 17.30
C PRO A 41 13.40 0.04 17.05
N SER A 42 13.14 1.20 17.65
CA SER A 42 13.85 2.46 17.38
C SER A 42 15.36 2.43 17.68
N THR A 43 15.81 1.42 18.42
CA THR A 43 17.20 1.17 18.78
C THR A 43 18.00 0.48 17.66
N THR A 44 17.33 -0.03 16.63
CA THR A 44 17.95 -0.77 15.52
C THR A 44 17.84 0.03 14.23
N ASN A 45 18.88 -0.01 13.40
CA ASN A 45 18.91 0.70 12.13
C ASN A 45 17.80 0.18 11.20
N THR A 46 17.14 1.04 10.42
CA THR A 46 16.08 0.60 9.50
C THR A 46 16.62 0.19 8.12
N PRO A 47 15.99 -0.77 7.44
CA PRO A 47 16.29 -1.03 6.04
C PRO A 47 15.91 0.18 5.18
N PRO A 48 16.71 0.52 4.14
CA PRO A 48 16.32 1.47 3.12
C PRO A 48 15.00 1.06 2.45
N GLU A 49 14.17 2.04 2.13
CA GLU A 49 12.84 1.83 1.56
C GLU A 49 12.88 1.10 0.20
N SER A 50 13.91 1.35 -0.61
CA SER A 50 14.10 0.65 -1.90
C SER A 50 14.29 -0.87 -1.70
N THR A 51 15.17 -1.25 -0.78
CA THR A 51 15.44 -2.65 -0.45
C THR A 51 14.20 -3.35 0.13
N ALA A 52 13.42 -2.64 0.94
CA ALA A 52 12.18 -3.15 1.51
C ALA A 52 11.10 -3.38 0.44
N ARG A 53 10.96 -2.48 -0.53
CA ARG A 53 10.04 -2.64 -1.68
C ARG A 53 10.38 -3.86 -2.53
N ASP A 54 11.66 -4.12 -2.74
CA ASP A 54 12.13 -5.24 -3.57
C ASP A 54 11.72 -6.63 -3.02
N LEU A 55 11.47 -6.75 -1.71
CA LEU A 55 10.97 -7.99 -1.08
C LEU A 55 9.63 -8.46 -1.67
N PHE A 56 8.83 -7.52 -2.17
CA PHE A 56 7.50 -7.76 -2.72
C PHE A 56 7.49 -7.75 -4.25
N SER A 57 8.62 -7.45 -4.90
CA SER A 57 8.77 -7.50 -6.35
C SER A 57 8.92 -8.94 -6.85
N THR A 58 8.41 -9.20 -8.05
CA THR A 58 8.66 -10.46 -8.75
C THR A 58 10.11 -10.42 -9.26
N PRO A 59 11.00 -11.36 -8.91
CA PRO A 59 12.40 -11.30 -9.32
C PRO A 59 12.47 -11.69 -10.79
N ALA A 60 12.38 -10.70 -11.69
CA ALA A 60 12.49 -10.94 -13.13
C ALA A 60 13.94 -11.25 -13.56
N ARG A 61 14.95 -11.01 -12.70
CA ARG A 61 16.35 -11.28 -13.01
C ARG A 61 17.21 -11.40 -11.75
N PRO A 62 18.16 -12.36 -11.70
CA PRO A 62 19.20 -12.36 -10.69
C PRO A 62 20.25 -11.31 -11.08
N SER A 63 20.02 -10.04 -10.74
CA SER A 63 21.03 -8.99 -10.91
C SER A 63 21.35 -8.34 -9.57
N GLN A 64 22.53 -8.66 -9.03
CA GLN A 64 23.36 -7.87 -8.10
C GLN A 64 22.69 -7.12 -6.93
N GLY A 65 21.52 -7.56 -6.45
CA GLY A 65 20.94 -7.11 -5.18
C GLY A 65 21.44 -7.98 -4.01
N ARG A 66 21.56 -7.38 -2.81
CA ARG A 66 21.64 -8.16 -1.55
C ARG A 66 20.52 -9.20 -1.57
N ARG A 67 20.80 -10.46 -1.23
CA ARG A 67 19.76 -11.49 -1.24
C ARG A 67 18.66 -11.05 -0.28
N ILE A 68 17.40 -11.22 -0.69
CA ILE A 68 16.21 -10.95 0.13
C ILE A 68 16.36 -11.59 1.53
N SER A 69 16.97 -12.79 1.59
CA SER A 69 17.32 -13.50 2.82
C SER A 69 18.23 -12.71 3.77
N ASP A 70 19.15 -11.91 3.25
CA ASP A 70 20.14 -11.17 4.04
C ASP A 70 19.48 -9.97 4.71
N VAL A 71 18.59 -9.29 4.00
CA VAL A 71 17.75 -8.20 4.53
C VAL A 71 16.81 -8.76 5.59
N LEU A 72 16.12 -9.88 5.29
CA LEU A 72 15.25 -10.54 6.25
C LEU A 72 16.00 -10.98 7.51
N SER A 73 17.22 -11.50 7.38
CA SER A 73 18.05 -11.90 8.52
C SER A 73 18.61 -10.73 9.33
N ALA A 74 18.94 -9.60 8.69
CA ALA A 74 19.52 -8.44 9.37
C ALA A 74 18.50 -7.71 10.26
N TYR A 75 17.22 -7.80 9.92
CA TYR A 75 16.14 -7.06 10.58
C TYR A 75 15.08 -7.96 11.22
N SER A 76 15.31 -9.27 11.23
CA SER A 76 14.47 -10.20 12.01
C SER A 76 14.74 -10.06 13.50
N ASN A 77 13.71 -10.14 14.31
CA ASN A 77 13.88 -10.35 15.73
C ASN A 77 14.46 -11.75 15.92
N ALA A 78 15.60 -11.85 16.63
CA ALA A 78 16.11 -13.12 17.08
C ALA A 78 15.09 -13.69 18.07
N GLY A 79 14.59 -14.91 17.81
CA GLY A 79 13.87 -15.62 18.86
C GLY A 79 14.86 -16.07 19.94
N ASP A 80 14.41 -16.18 21.18
CA ASP A 80 15.23 -16.42 22.37
C ASP A 80 15.99 -17.77 22.38
N THR A 81 15.83 -18.61 21.36
CA THR A 81 16.48 -19.93 21.28
C THR A 81 17.10 -20.17 19.90
N ALA A 82 18.25 -20.85 19.85
CA ALA A 82 18.97 -21.17 18.62
C ALA A 82 18.14 -21.97 17.57
N THR A 83 16.99 -22.51 17.97
CA THR A 83 16.03 -23.27 17.14
C THR A 83 14.79 -22.46 16.74
N SER A 84 14.62 -21.25 17.26
CA SER A 84 13.46 -20.41 16.93
C SER A 84 13.63 -19.73 15.58
N GLU A 85 12.65 -19.92 14.69
CA GLU A 85 12.65 -19.30 13.39
C GLU A 85 12.68 -17.77 13.53
N LYS A 86 13.56 -17.12 12.78
CA LYS A 86 13.65 -15.66 12.68
C LYS A 86 12.30 -15.11 12.20
N THR A 87 11.76 -14.10 12.87
CA THR A 87 10.50 -13.45 12.48
C THR A 87 10.66 -11.96 12.25
N VAL A 88 9.81 -11.42 11.39
CA VAL A 88 9.68 -9.98 11.12
C VAL A 88 8.29 -9.52 11.55
N LEU A 89 8.22 -8.31 12.10
CA LEU A 89 6.96 -7.71 12.51
C LEU A 89 6.44 -6.79 11.40
N LEU A 90 5.28 -7.14 10.86
CA LEU A 90 4.58 -6.35 9.85
C LEU A 90 3.37 -5.66 10.45
N LYS A 91 3.15 -4.40 10.07
CA LYS A 91 1.91 -3.68 10.33
C LYS A 91 1.11 -3.56 9.04
N ILE A 92 -0.13 -4.03 9.06
CA ILE A 92 -1.05 -3.93 7.92
C ILE A 92 -2.22 -3.05 8.33
N GLY A 93 -2.43 -1.95 7.59
CA GLY A 93 -3.51 -1.03 7.89
C GLY A 93 -4.02 -0.28 6.67
N ARG A 94 -5.01 0.58 6.91
CA ARG A 94 -5.68 1.39 5.88
C ARG A 94 -5.48 2.90 6.07
N ALA A 95 -5.45 3.65 4.97
CA ALA A 95 -5.48 5.11 4.99
C ALA A 95 -5.93 5.69 3.64
N ASN A 96 -6.54 6.88 3.65
CA ASN A 96 -6.76 7.67 2.44
C ASN A 96 -5.46 8.32 1.91
N ASN A 97 -4.50 8.59 2.79
CA ASN A 97 -3.18 9.15 2.50
C ASN A 97 -2.11 8.42 3.34
N VAL A 98 -1.45 7.45 2.73
CA VAL A 98 -0.45 6.57 3.39
C VAL A 98 0.74 7.36 3.93
N HIS A 99 1.23 8.35 3.17
CA HIS A 99 2.39 9.16 3.57
C HIS A 99 2.08 9.96 4.84
N ARG A 100 0.93 10.63 4.90
CA ARG A 100 0.50 11.35 6.10
C ARG A 100 0.33 10.40 7.28
N ARG A 101 -0.34 9.26 7.08
CA ARG A 101 -0.57 8.25 8.13
C ARG A 101 0.74 7.69 8.69
N MET A 102 1.75 7.50 7.84
CA MET A 102 3.09 7.05 8.23
C MET A 102 3.74 8.04 9.19
N THR A 103 3.77 9.33 8.83
CA THR A 103 4.35 10.39 9.68
C THR A 103 3.64 10.51 11.02
N GLU A 104 2.30 10.43 11.03
CA GLU A 104 1.50 10.43 12.25
C GLU A 104 1.83 9.23 13.14
N TRP A 105 1.94 8.04 12.57
CA TRP A 105 2.19 6.82 13.34
C TRP A 105 3.61 6.76 13.90
N GLN A 106 4.60 7.18 13.11
CA GLN A 106 5.99 7.31 13.56
C GLN A 106 6.09 8.23 14.78
N ARG A 107 5.37 9.36 14.78
CA ARG A 107 5.30 10.29 15.92
C ARG A 107 4.54 9.71 17.12
N GLN A 108 3.45 8.97 16.88
CA GLN A 108 2.59 8.45 17.96
C GLN A 108 3.19 7.24 18.68
N CYS A 109 3.86 6.34 17.96
CA CYS A 109 4.29 5.04 18.50
C CYS A 109 5.81 4.90 18.60
N GLY A 110 6.59 5.83 18.03
CA GLY A 110 8.04 5.91 18.19
C GLY A 110 8.86 4.86 17.44
N TYR A 111 8.24 3.89 16.77
CA TYR A 111 8.94 2.88 15.97
C TYR A 111 9.46 3.45 14.65
N ALA A 112 10.58 2.89 14.20
CA ALA A 112 11.12 3.21 12.89
C ALA A 112 10.38 2.37 11.84
N LEU A 113 9.70 3.08 10.92
CA LEU A 113 8.84 2.50 9.90
C LEU A 113 9.56 2.41 8.56
N THR A 114 9.49 1.25 7.91
CA THR A 114 9.84 1.12 6.50
C THR A 114 8.63 0.68 5.69
N LEU A 115 8.20 1.50 4.73
CA LEU A 115 7.11 1.17 3.81
C LEU A 115 7.53 0.10 2.82
N LEU A 116 6.84 -1.04 2.88
CA LEU A 116 7.07 -2.17 2.01
C LEU A 116 6.26 -2.01 0.73
N ARG A 117 4.94 -1.81 0.87
CA ARG A 117 4.01 -1.69 -0.27
C ARG A 117 2.69 -1.05 0.17
N TRP A 118 1.99 -0.45 -0.78
CA TRP A 118 0.58 -0.07 -0.65
C TRP A 118 -0.22 -0.54 -1.86
N TYR A 119 -1.53 -0.70 -1.68
CA TYR A 119 -2.46 -1.25 -2.66
C TYR A 119 -3.59 -0.26 -2.96
N PRO A 120 -4.05 -0.15 -4.22
CA PRO A 120 -3.71 -1.02 -5.35
C PRO A 120 -2.28 -0.80 -5.84
N TYR A 121 -1.49 -1.88 -5.95
CA TYR A 121 -0.10 -1.78 -6.40
C TYR A 121 -0.09 -1.75 -7.92
N ILE A 122 0.42 -0.66 -8.48
CA ILE A 122 0.59 -0.49 -9.91
C ILE A 122 2.08 -0.73 -10.19
N PRO A 123 2.47 -1.82 -10.89
CA PRO A 123 3.84 -1.99 -11.34
C PRO A 123 4.26 -0.76 -12.12
N SER A 124 5.47 -0.25 -11.87
CA SER A 124 5.96 0.99 -12.45
C SER A 124 5.92 1.06 -13.99
N SER A 125 5.84 -0.09 -14.68
CA SER A 125 5.65 -0.21 -16.12
C SER A 125 4.25 0.18 -16.63
N SER A 126 3.29 0.42 -15.72
CA SER A 126 1.89 0.72 -16.05
C SER A 126 1.43 2.11 -15.59
N HIS A 127 2.36 2.98 -15.18
CA HIS A 127 2.07 4.41 -15.09
C HIS A 127 1.94 4.98 -16.50
N PRO A 128 0.83 5.66 -16.87
CA PRO A 128 0.88 6.60 -17.97
C PRO A 128 1.92 7.66 -17.57
N SER A 129 3.02 7.72 -18.31
CA SER A 129 4.12 8.64 -18.08
C SER A 129 3.55 10.03 -17.78
N SER A 130 3.92 10.60 -16.63
CA SER A 130 3.75 12.03 -16.42
C SER A 130 4.38 12.75 -17.61
N PRO A 131 3.76 13.78 -18.20
CA PRO A 131 4.42 14.56 -19.24
C PRO A 131 5.63 15.23 -18.60
N THR A 132 6.80 14.64 -18.80
CA THR A 132 8.09 15.29 -18.57
C THR A 132 8.08 16.54 -19.44
N ALA A 133 7.88 17.69 -18.81
CA ALA A 133 8.14 18.98 -19.40
C ALA A 133 9.60 18.96 -19.85
N SER A 134 9.82 18.75 -21.14
CA SER A 134 11.14 18.93 -21.73
C SER A 134 11.49 20.41 -21.57
N PRO A 135 12.67 20.78 -21.05
CA PRO A 135 13.11 22.17 -21.10
C PRO A 135 13.26 22.57 -22.57
N PRO A 136 12.79 23.77 -22.99
CA PRO A 136 12.98 24.21 -24.36
C PRO A 136 14.48 24.42 -24.65
N PRO A 137 14.93 24.17 -25.89
CA PRO A 137 16.33 24.40 -26.24
C PRO A 137 16.64 25.90 -26.22
N ALA A 138 17.80 26.23 -25.66
CA ALA A 138 18.34 27.58 -25.60
C ALA A 138 18.58 28.12 -27.03
N ALA A 139 17.90 29.21 -27.39
CA ALA A 139 18.19 29.99 -28.58
C ALA A 139 18.97 31.26 -28.20
N SER A 140 20.08 31.47 -28.89
CA SER A 140 21.09 32.51 -28.71
C SER A 140 20.61 33.94 -29.03
N ARG A 141 21.04 34.90 -28.18
CA ARG A 141 21.53 36.28 -28.43
C ARG A 141 20.71 37.32 -29.26
N MET A 142 20.27 38.38 -28.53
CA MET A 142 20.35 39.86 -28.78
C MET A 142 19.48 40.55 -29.87
N PRO A 143 19.20 41.89 -29.86
CA PRO A 143 19.42 42.98 -28.85
C PRO A 143 18.12 43.86 -28.59
N PRO A 144 18.16 45.00 -27.83
CA PRO A 144 16.97 45.66 -27.29
C PRO A 144 16.48 46.85 -28.14
N ASN A 145 15.15 47.03 -28.28
CA ASN A 145 14.60 48.35 -28.59
C ASN A 145 13.13 48.51 -28.13
N ARG A 146 12.81 49.76 -27.76
CA ARG A 146 11.66 50.26 -27.02
C ARG A 146 10.35 50.33 -27.81
N GLN A 147 9.21 50.04 -27.16
CA GLN A 147 7.97 50.86 -27.12
C GLN A 147 6.81 50.16 -26.34
N PRO A 148 6.06 50.87 -25.47
CA PRO A 148 4.67 50.53 -25.08
C PRO A 148 3.68 51.48 -25.81
N PRO A 149 2.32 51.44 -25.65
CA PRO A 149 1.38 50.43 -25.10
C PRO A 149 0.14 50.16 -26.03
N GLN A 150 -0.69 49.14 -25.75
CA GLN A 150 -2.17 49.18 -25.95
C GLN A 150 -2.84 48.00 -25.17
N PRO A 151 -3.91 48.23 -24.38
CA PRO A 151 -4.64 47.19 -23.67
C PRO A 151 -5.80 46.64 -24.53
N GLN A 152 -5.62 45.49 -25.18
CA GLN A 152 -6.72 44.77 -25.85
C GLN A 152 -7.40 43.81 -24.86
N LEU A 153 -8.42 44.38 -24.22
CA LEU A 153 -9.71 43.81 -23.83
C LEU A 153 -9.98 42.34 -24.27
N TYR A 154 -10.00 41.45 -23.27
CA TYR A 154 -10.61 40.11 -23.14
C TYR A 154 -10.31 38.98 -24.17
N PRO A 155 -9.80 37.81 -23.72
CA PRO A 155 -9.96 36.56 -24.46
C PRO A 155 -11.23 35.80 -24.04
N ASN A 156 -11.91 35.31 -25.07
CA ASN A 156 -13.20 34.63 -25.09
C ASN A 156 -13.29 33.37 -24.19
N LEU A 157 -14.27 33.35 -23.28
CA LEU A 157 -14.55 32.28 -22.30
C LEU A 157 -15.42 31.12 -22.86
N SER A 158 -15.45 30.89 -24.17
CA SER A 158 -16.31 29.87 -24.77
C SER A 158 -15.53 28.78 -25.50
N ARG A 159 -14.78 27.97 -24.75
CA ARG A 159 -14.47 26.59 -25.16
C ARG A 159 -14.18 25.71 -23.94
N PRO A 160 -15.13 24.89 -23.46
CA PRO A 160 -14.78 23.76 -22.62
C PRO A 160 -14.03 22.76 -23.52
N SER A 161 -12.70 22.84 -23.51
CA SER A 161 -11.90 21.66 -23.87
C SER A 161 -12.27 20.60 -22.83
N PRO A 162 -12.69 19.38 -23.22
CA PRO A 162 -12.89 18.32 -22.25
C PRO A 162 -11.52 18.07 -21.63
N ARG A 163 -11.33 18.57 -20.41
CA ARG A 163 -10.21 18.20 -19.56
C ARG A 163 -10.34 16.70 -19.38
N ARG A 164 -9.62 15.97 -20.22
CA ARG A 164 -9.34 14.54 -20.12
C ARG A 164 -9.15 14.24 -18.63
N GLY A 165 -10.05 13.42 -18.10
CA GLY A 165 -10.26 13.26 -16.66
C GLY A 165 -8.95 13.18 -15.90
N SER A 166 -8.87 13.93 -14.81
CA SER A 166 -7.85 13.73 -13.78
C SER A 166 -7.67 12.23 -13.60
N SER A 167 -6.45 11.72 -13.80
CA SER A 167 -6.09 10.35 -13.47
C SER A 167 -6.28 10.18 -11.97
N ALA A 168 -7.51 9.91 -11.55
CA ALA A 168 -7.83 9.61 -10.17
C ALA A 168 -6.94 8.44 -9.80
N VAL A 169 -6.03 8.67 -8.85
CA VAL A 169 -5.16 7.62 -8.35
C VAL A 169 -6.09 6.53 -7.85
N ARG A 170 -6.00 5.33 -8.43
CA ARG A 170 -6.90 4.21 -8.12
C ARG A 170 -6.86 3.95 -6.62
N LYS A 171 -8.03 3.82 -6.01
CA LYS A 171 -8.20 3.47 -4.60
C LYS A 171 -8.95 2.16 -4.47
N VAL A 172 -8.72 1.48 -3.36
CA VAL A 172 -9.45 0.27 -2.99
C VAL A 172 -10.82 0.69 -2.47
N PRO A 173 -11.93 0.22 -3.07
CA PRO A 173 -13.26 0.42 -2.52
C PRO A 173 -13.43 -0.43 -1.25
N GLN A 174 -14.36 -0.04 -0.37
CA GLN A 174 -14.67 -0.77 0.86
C GLN A 174 -13.41 -1.08 1.71
N VAL A 175 -12.51 -0.10 1.86
CA VAL A 175 -11.14 -0.33 2.38
C VAL A 175 -11.15 -0.87 3.81
N LYS A 176 -12.15 -0.50 4.62
CA LYS A 176 -12.31 -1.02 5.98
C LYS A 176 -12.67 -2.51 5.96
N LYS A 177 -13.57 -2.91 5.05
CA LYS A 177 -13.95 -4.32 4.88
C LYS A 177 -12.76 -5.14 4.36
N VAL A 178 -12.02 -4.63 3.39
CA VAL A 178 -10.80 -5.28 2.88
C VAL A 178 -9.75 -5.48 3.98
N GLU A 179 -9.45 -4.44 4.75
CA GLU A 179 -8.51 -4.55 5.87
C GLU A 179 -8.96 -5.61 6.88
N ARG A 180 -10.26 -5.63 7.21
CA ARG A 180 -10.82 -6.61 8.14
C ARG A 180 -10.66 -8.04 7.62
N LEU A 181 -10.91 -8.29 6.34
CA LEU A 181 -10.74 -9.60 5.71
C LEU A 181 -9.27 -10.05 5.75
N VAL A 182 -8.33 -9.15 5.44
CA VAL A 182 -6.89 -9.43 5.55
C VAL A 182 -6.50 -9.80 6.98
N HIS A 183 -6.97 -9.04 7.99
CA HIS A 183 -6.67 -9.33 9.39
C HIS A 183 -7.27 -10.66 9.85
N LEU A 184 -8.46 -11.02 9.36
CA LEU A 184 -9.08 -12.31 9.68
C LEU A 184 -8.31 -13.47 9.09
N GLU A 185 -7.88 -13.37 7.82
CA GLU A 185 -7.10 -14.43 7.18
C GLU A 185 -5.73 -14.64 7.85
N LEU A 186 -5.09 -13.55 8.29
CA LEU A 186 -3.79 -13.56 8.97
C LEU A 186 -3.90 -13.64 10.51
N ALA A 187 -5.07 -14.02 11.04
CA ALA A 187 -5.33 -14.01 12.49
C ALA A 187 -4.43 -14.99 13.27
N ASP A 188 -3.98 -16.07 12.62
CA ASP A 188 -3.01 -17.04 13.16
C ASP A 188 -1.65 -16.41 13.47
N ARG A 189 -1.28 -15.35 12.74
CA ARG A 189 0.00 -14.63 12.86
C ARG A 189 -0.12 -13.30 13.59
N GLN A 190 -1.34 -12.93 14.00
CA GLN A 190 -1.61 -11.65 14.64
C GLN A 190 -1.01 -11.62 16.06
N VAL A 191 -0.27 -10.56 16.37
CA VAL A 191 0.32 -10.35 17.69
C VAL A 191 -0.38 -9.18 18.36
N LYS A 192 -0.88 -9.40 19.58
CA LYS A 192 -1.38 -8.32 20.44
C LYS A 192 -0.20 -7.76 21.21
N GLN A 193 0.25 -6.57 20.84
CA GLN A 193 1.37 -5.91 21.49
C GLN A 193 0.91 -4.60 22.13
N LYS A 194 1.25 -4.42 23.40
CA LYS A 194 1.01 -3.16 24.11
C LYS A 194 2.12 -2.18 23.74
N CYS A 195 1.75 -1.05 23.17
CA CYS A 195 2.71 -0.02 22.82
C CYS A 195 3.27 0.64 24.09
N THR A 196 4.59 0.63 24.25
CA THR A 196 5.25 1.33 25.36
C THR A 196 5.22 2.85 25.19
N VAL A 197 5.08 3.35 23.96
CA VAL A 197 5.05 4.79 23.64
C VAL A 197 3.63 5.35 23.73
N CYS A 198 2.67 4.77 23.00
CA CYS A 198 1.30 5.30 22.97
C CYS A 198 0.36 4.67 24.01
N GLY A 199 0.80 3.65 24.76
CA GLY A 199 0.03 3.00 25.81
C GLY A 199 -1.13 2.12 25.37
N ARG A 200 -1.47 2.09 24.06
CA ARG A 200 -2.59 1.30 23.50
C ARG A 200 -2.14 -0.06 22.99
N ASP A 201 -3.09 -0.99 22.93
CA ASP A 201 -2.89 -2.31 22.32
C ASP A 201 -3.02 -2.24 20.80
N HIS A 202 -1.94 -2.60 20.11
CA HIS A 202 -1.97 -2.76 18.66
C HIS A 202 -2.41 -4.17 18.30
N LYS A 203 -3.51 -4.26 17.54
CA LYS A 203 -4.05 -5.51 16.97
C LYS A 203 -3.68 -5.67 15.50
N GLU A 204 -3.02 -4.69 14.91
CA GLU A 204 -2.75 -4.62 13.48
C GLU A 204 -1.33 -5.11 13.15
N TRP A 205 -0.70 -5.85 14.07
CA TRP A 205 0.68 -6.32 13.96
C TRP A 205 0.70 -7.83 13.74
N PHE A 206 1.58 -8.29 12.87
CA PHE A 206 1.68 -9.67 12.42
C PHE A 206 3.13 -10.13 12.50
N SER A 207 3.36 -11.27 13.17
CA SER A 207 4.67 -11.91 13.22
C SER A 207 4.76 -12.93 12.09
N ILE A 208 5.64 -12.66 11.14
CA ILE A 208 5.80 -13.47 9.93
C ILE A 208 7.19 -14.08 9.94
N ALA A 209 7.31 -15.34 9.51
CA ALA A 209 8.62 -15.94 9.29
C ALA A 209 9.45 -15.03 8.37
N ALA A 210 10.70 -14.75 8.76
CA ALA A 210 11.66 -13.91 8.05
C ALA A 210 12.20 -14.63 6.79
N THR A 211 11.28 -15.14 5.97
CA THR A 211 11.52 -15.87 4.75
C THR A 211 10.76 -15.20 3.61
N GLU A 212 11.29 -15.33 2.39
CA GLU A 212 10.63 -14.80 1.20
C GLU A 212 9.21 -15.36 1.05
N LYS A 213 9.01 -16.65 1.33
CA LYS A 213 7.69 -17.30 1.33
C LYS A 213 6.73 -16.67 2.33
N GLY A 214 7.20 -16.33 3.53
CA GLY A 214 6.39 -15.67 4.56
C GLY A 214 5.88 -14.31 4.09
N VAL A 215 6.78 -13.49 3.56
CA VAL A 215 6.47 -12.13 3.06
C VAL A 215 5.57 -12.18 1.82
N ARG A 216 5.86 -13.06 0.86
CA ARG A 216 5.02 -13.28 -0.34
C ARG A 216 3.62 -13.75 0.02
N GLY A 217 3.48 -14.64 1.02
CA GLY A 217 2.17 -15.10 1.48
C GLY A 217 1.28 -13.96 1.97
N VAL A 218 1.84 -13.00 2.73
CA VAL A 218 1.10 -11.81 3.18
C VAL A 218 0.63 -10.95 2.01
N ASP A 219 1.51 -10.73 1.05
CA ASP A 219 1.18 -9.99 -0.16
C ASP A 219 0.04 -10.63 -0.97
N GLU A 220 0.10 -11.95 -1.16
CA GLU A 220 -0.93 -12.71 -1.88
C GLU A 220 -2.30 -12.57 -1.20
N VAL A 221 -2.35 -12.61 0.14
CA VAL A 221 -3.58 -12.35 0.90
C VAL A 221 -4.12 -10.96 0.59
N VAL A 222 -3.28 -9.92 0.68
CA VAL A 222 -3.72 -8.54 0.45
C VAL A 222 -4.20 -8.33 -0.98
N ARG A 223 -3.45 -8.82 -1.99
CA ARG A 223 -3.87 -8.73 -3.40
C ARG A 223 -5.21 -9.41 -3.65
N ARG A 224 -5.44 -10.58 -3.04
CA ARG A 224 -6.69 -11.33 -3.21
C ARG A 224 -7.90 -10.54 -2.72
N TRP A 225 -7.81 -9.97 -1.52
CA TRP A 225 -8.92 -9.19 -0.94
C TRP A 225 -9.12 -7.83 -1.62
N VAL A 226 -8.03 -7.18 -2.06
CA VAL A 226 -8.12 -5.97 -2.88
C VAL A 226 -8.80 -6.27 -4.22
N GLY A 227 -8.38 -7.32 -4.92
CA GLY A 227 -8.98 -7.71 -6.20
C GLY A 227 -10.44 -8.15 -6.06
N TRP A 228 -10.81 -8.80 -4.94
CA TRP A 228 -12.21 -9.08 -4.63
C TRP A 228 -13.03 -7.78 -4.50
N ALA A 229 -12.55 -6.80 -3.74
CA ALA A 229 -13.28 -5.54 -3.56
C ALA A 229 -13.41 -4.74 -4.86
N GLU A 230 -12.36 -4.70 -5.68
CA GLU A 230 -12.42 -4.12 -7.02
C GLU A 230 -13.50 -4.82 -7.87
N ALA A 231 -13.53 -6.16 -7.88
CA ALA A 231 -14.53 -6.92 -8.64
C ALA A 231 -15.98 -6.69 -8.16
N GLN A 232 -16.22 -6.58 -6.85
CA GLN A 232 -17.56 -6.29 -6.33
C GLN A 232 -18.05 -4.89 -6.69
N HIS A 233 -17.17 -3.89 -6.62
CA HIS A 233 -17.52 -2.51 -6.99
C HIS A 233 -17.85 -2.38 -8.49
N HIS A 234 -17.21 -3.18 -9.35
CA HIS A 234 -17.54 -3.24 -10.77
C HIS A 234 -18.95 -3.81 -11.03
N ASP A 235 -19.36 -4.83 -10.27
CA ASP A 235 -20.66 -5.50 -10.40
C ASP A 235 -21.81 -4.57 -9.94
N GLU A 236 -21.65 -3.89 -8.80
CA GLU A 236 -22.59 -2.88 -8.29
C GLU A 236 -22.80 -1.73 -9.27
N GLY A 237 -21.75 -1.31 -9.98
CA GLY A 237 -21.83 -0.27 -11.00
C GLY A 237 -22.56 -0.71 -12.26
N GLN A 238 -22.74 -2.00 -12.50
CA GLN A 238 -23.39 -2.55 -13.70
C GLN A 238 -24.90 -2.77 -13.49
N GLU A 239 -25.33 -3.13 -12.28
CA GLU A 239 -26.76 -3.26 -11.91
C GLU A 239 -27.50 -1.91 -11.88
N VAL A 240 -26.82 -0.79 -11.64
CA VAL A 240 -27.46 0.54 -11.57
C VAL A 240 -27.85 1.10 -12.96
N TYR A 241 -27.37 0.50 -14.05
CA TYR A 241 -27.68 0.91 -15.43
C TYR A 241 -28.45 -0.14 -16.24
N ALA A 242 -28.99 -1.18 -15.59
CA ALA A 242 -29.86 -2.19 -16.19
C ALA A 242 -31.33 -1.95 -15.81
#